data_AF-A0A2E7U0P0-F1
#
_entry.id   AF-A0A2E7U0P0-F1
#
_cell.length_a   1.000
_cell.length_b   1.000
_cell.length_c   1.000
_cell.angle_alpha   90.00
_cell.angle_beta   90.00
_cell.angle_gamma   90.00
#
_symmetry.space_group_name_H-M   'P 1'
#
loop_
_entity.id
_entity.type
_entity.pdbx_description
1 polymer ?
#
loop_
_entity_poly.entity_id
_entity_poly.type
_entity_poly.pdbx_seq_one_letter_code
_entity_poly.pdbx_strand_id
1 'polypeptide(L)'
;MSGDPGASVQLMMSTEFIAGVNEVGMTEVKVFRSDTVVVALPVDTVISISRYKQFLLEATPLSADTMNVSVRIDVDTRKQLDESGDIFRINPWRYVYVFNQPVTRSVEIII
;
A
#
# COMPACT_ATOMS: atom_id res chain seq x y z
N MET A 1 -8.69 -3.33 5.06
CA MET A 1 -8.83 -1.85 5.09
C MET A 1 -10.30 -1.53 5.34
N SER A 2 -10.59 -0.59 6.23
CA SER A 2 -11.94 -0.12 6.55
C SER A 2 -12.01 1.40 6.43
N GLY A 3 -13.21 1.93 6.28
CA GLY A 3 -13.53 3.36 6.16
C GLY A 3 -15.04 3.49 6.05
N ASP A 4 -15.53 4.59 5.47
CA ASP A 4 -16.96 4.77 5.26
C ASP A 4 -17.58 3.60 4.46
N PRO A 5 -18.63 2.93 4.98
CA PRO A 5 -19.21 1.76 4.33
C PRO A 5 -19.70 2.07 2.92
N GLY A 6 -19.27 1.25 1.94
CA GLY A 6 -19.61 1.41 0.53
C GLY A 6 -18.76 2.44 -0.22
N ALA A 7 -17.85 3.15 0.46
CA ALA A 7 -16.89 4.03 -0.20
C ALA A 7 -15.90 3.22 -1.05
N SER A 8 -15.51 3.75 -2.20
CA SER A 8 -14.66 3.06 -3.15
C SER A 8 -13.21 3.55 -3.11
N VAL A 9 -12.28 2.60 -3.10
CA VAL A 9 -10.84 2.82 -3.15
C VAL A 9 -10.26 2.07 -4.34
N GLN A 10 -9.38 2.73 -5.07
CA GLN A 10 -8.54 2.09 -6.08
C GLN A 10 -7.27 1.58 -5.41
N LEU A 11 -7.01 0.28 -5.54
CA LEU A 11 -5.81 -0.36 -5.06
C LEU A 11 -4.89 -0.63 -6.25
N MET A 12 -3.67 -0.11 -6.20
CA MET A 12 -2.57 -0.52 -7.07
C MET A 12 -1.65 -1.44 -6.29
N MET A 13 -1.40 -2.64 -6.82
CA MET A 13 -0.59 -3.68 -6.19
C MET A 13 0.54 -4.12 -7.11
N SER A 14 1.70 -4.44 -6.54
CA SER A 14 2.81 -4.98 -7.32
C SER A 14 3.71 -5.91 -6.49
N THR A 15 4.24 -6.93 -7.16
CA THR A 15 5.38 -7.73 -6.70
C THR A 15 6.60 -7.59 -7.62
N GLU A 16 6.50 -6.75 -8.66
CA GLU A 16 7.50 -6.53 -9.71
C GLU A 16 7.98 -5.08 -9.67
N PHE A 17 8.82 -4.79 -8.68
CA PHE A 17 9.43 -3.47 -8.44
C PHE A 17 10.84 -3.62 -7.85
N ILE A 18 11.58 -2.52 -7.80
CA ILE A 18 12.78 -2.36 -6.97
C ILE A 18 12.48 -1.27 -5.94
N ALA A 19 12.89 -1.49 -4.69
CA ALA A 19 12.83 -0.50 -3.63
C ALA A 19 14.23 -0.24 -3.06
N GLY A 20 14.49 1.00 -2.66
CA GLY A 20 15.70 1.39 -1.96
C GLY A 20 15.44 2.61 -1.06
N VAL A 21 16.21 2.74 0.01
CA VAL A 21 16.17 3.92 0.87
C VAL A 21 17.21 4.92 0.37
N ASN A 22 16.79 6.13 0.06
CA ASN A 22 17.67 7.19 -0.42
C ASN A 22 18.41 7.91 0.73
N GLU A 23 19.25 8.88 0.39
CA GLU A 23 20.10 9.61 1.36
C GLU A 23 19.30 10.39 2.42
N VAL A 24 18.02 10.70 2.15
CA VAL A 24 17.13 11.42 3.09
C VAL A 24 16.23 10.49 3.90
N GLY A 25 16.42 9.16 3.79
CA GLY A 25 15.65 8.17 4.55
C GLY A 25 14.26 7.85 3.96
N MET A 26 14.01 8.23 2.72
CA MET A 26 12.76 7.92 2.01
C MET A 26 12.93 6.65 1.18
N THR A 27 11.90 5.80 1.17
CA THR A 27 11.87 4.62 0.31
C THR A 27 11.40 5.03 -1.07
N GLU A 28 12.28 4.91 -2.05
CA GLU A 28 11.93 5.06 -3.46
C GLU A 28 11.60 3.69 -4.04
N VAL A 29 10.48 3.59 -4.75
CA VAL A 29 9.98 2.38 -5.37
C VAL A 29 9.81 2.59 -6.85
N LYS A 30 10.59 1.88 -7.67
CA LYS A 30 10.43 1.84 -9.11
C LYS A 30 9.57 0.64 -9.51
N VAL A 31 8.38 0.89 -10.02
CA VAL A 31 7.40 -0.16 -10.39
C VAL A 31 7.57 -0.52 -11.85
N PHE A 32 7.72 -1.81 -12.17
CA PHE A 32 7.79 -2.28 -13.56
C PHE A 32 6.45 -2.77 -14.07
N ARG A 33 5.67 -3.37 -13.17
CA ARG A 33 4.32 -3.86 -13.45
C ARG A 33 3.47 -3.75 -12.21
N SER A 34 2.22 -3.36 -12.38
CA SER A 34 1.22 -3.35 -11.32
C SER A 34 -0.13 -3.81 -11.84
N ASP A 35 -0.93 -4.34 -10.92
CA ASP A 35 -2.35 -4.60 -11.13
C ASP A 35 -3.15 -3.55 -10.36
N THR A 36 -4.24 -3.10 -10.98
CA THR A 36 -5.12 -2.10 -10.40
C THR A 36 -6.53 -2.65 -10.28
N VAL A 37 -7.13 -2.52 -9.09
CA VAL A 37 -8.50 -2.97 -8.81
C VAL A 37 -9.24 -1.91 -8.02
N VAL A 38 -10.55 -1.79 -8.25
CA VAL A 38 -11.44 -0.96 -7.43
C VAL A 38 -12.18 -1.86 -6.45
N VAL A 39 -12.17 -1.48 -5.17
CA VAL A 39 -12.84 -2.21 -4.09
C VAL A 39 -13.72 -1.26 -3.28
N ALA A 40 -14.82 -1.78 -2.75
CA ALA A 40 -15.65 -1.07 -1.77
C ALA A 40 -15.18 -1.40 -0.35
N LEU A 41 -15.22 -0.42 0.55
CA LEU A 41 -14.88 -0.61 1.96
C LEU A 41 -16.10 -1.12 2.77
N PRO A 42 -15.89 -1.94 3.82
CA PRO A 42 -14.60 -2.52 4.22
C PRO A 42 -14.17 -3.66 3.29
N VAL A 43 -12.86 -3.84 3.15
CA VAL A 43 -12.24 -4.90 2.34
C VAL A 43 -11.22 -5.67 3.16
N ASP A 44 -11.25 -7.00 3.02
CA ASP A 44 -10.26 -7.93 3.58
C ASP A 44 -9.75 -8.85 2.47
N THR A 45 -8.43 -8.90 2.28
CA THR A 45 -7.79 -9.59 1.15
C THR A 45 -6.51 -10.27 1.62
N VAL A 46 -6.32 -11.52 1.18
CA VAL A 46 -5.09 -12.28 1.39
C VAL A 46 -4.32 -12.37 0.08
N ILE A 47 -3.06 -11.93 0.09
CA ILE A 47 -2.18 -11.94 -1.09
C ILE A 47 -0.96 -12.81 -0.79
N SER A 48 -0.74 -13.83 -1.62
CA SER A 48 0.43 -14.69 -1.49
C SER A 48 1.64 -14.03 -2.17
N ILE A 49 2.67 -13.75 -1.38
CA ILE A 49 3.93 -13.17 -1.85
C ILE A 49 5.10 -14.13 -1.76
N SER A 50 4.85 -15.42 -1.49
CA SER A 50 5.89 -16.44 -1.24
C SER A 50 6.91 -16.56 -2.37
N ARG A 51 6.47 -16.32 -3.62
CA ARG A 51 7.34 -16.38 -4.81
C ARG A 51 8.26 -15.16 -4.94
N TYR A 52 7.77 -13.97 -4.62
CA TYR A 52 8.45 -12.70 -4.89
C TYR A 52 9.14 -12.10 -3.66
N LYS A 53 8.68 -12.45 -2.46
CA LYS A 53 9.17 -11.97 -1.16
C LYS A 53 9.18 -10.44 -1.02
N GLN A 54 8.34 -9.77 -1.79
CA GLN A 54 8.14 -8.32 -1.77
C GLN A 54 6.72 -7.98 -2.18
N PHE A 55 6.23 -6.84 -1.71
CA PHE A 55 4.88 -6.36 -1.96
C PHE A 55 4.81 -4.84 -1.90
N LEU A 56 4.13 -4.24 -2.86
CA LEU A 56 3.75 -2.84 -2.88
C LEU A 56 2.23 -2.76 -2.91
N LEU A 57 1.69 -1.88 -2.09
CA LEU A 57 0.28 -1.50 -2.11
C LEU A 57 0.18 0.03 -2.07
N GLU A 58 -0.54 0.59 -3.02
CA GLU A 58 -1.01 1.97 -2.99
C GLU A 58 -2.55 1.96 -2.98
N ALA A 59 -3.14 2.77 -2.11
CA ALA A 59 -4.57 2.94 -1.98
C ALA A 59 -4.96 4.40 -2.18
N THR A 60 -5.79 4.63 -3.20
CA THR A 60 -6.19 5.97 -3.64
C THR A 60 -7.72 6.09 -3.57
N PRO A 61 -8.27 7.14 -2.93
CA PRO A 61 -9.70 7.41 -2.96
C PRO A 61 -10.20 7.55 -4.39
N LEU A 62 -11.26 6.80 -4.76
CA LEU A 62 -11.79 6.85 -6.12
C LEU A 62 -12.79 8.01 -6.30
N SER A 63 -13.71 8.21 -5.35
CA SER A 63 -14.84 9.13 -5.50
C SER A 63 -14.78 10.40 -4.65
N ALA A 64 -13.89 10.45 -3.66
CA ALA A 64 -13.75 11.58 -2.73
C ALA A 64 -12.34 12.18 -2.82
N ASP A 65 -12.21 13.48 -2.52
CA ASP A 65 -10.89 14.14 -2.45
C ASP A 65 -10.09 13.70 -1.22
N THR A 66 -10.81 13.32 -0.16
CA THR A 66 -10.27 12.81 1.10
C THR A 66 -11.15 11.67 1.61
N MET A 67 -10.54 10.70 2.28
CA MET A 67 -11.24 9.59 2.93
C MET A 67 -10.49 9.20 4.19
N ASN A 68 -11.20 8.98 5.30
CA ASN A 68 -10.61 8.39 6.48
C ASN A 68 -10.61 6.87 6.36
N VAL A 69 -9.45 6.24 6.55
CA VAL A 69 -9.31 4.79 6.50
C VAL A 69 -8.56 4.26 7.70
N SER A 70 -8.84 3.01 8.06
CA SER A 70 -8.01 2.21 8.94
C SER A 70 -7.45 1.00 8.18
N VAL A 71 -6.16 0.78 8.33
CA VAL A 71 -5.41 -0.24 7.61
C VAL A 71 -4.64 -1.10 8.59
N ARG A 72 -4.89 -2.41 8.49
CA ARG A 72 -4.13 -3.44 9.18
C ARG A 72 -3.44 -4.31 8.13
N ILE A 73 -2.15 -4.56 8.33
CA ILE A 73 -1.38 -5.50 7.52
C ILE A 73 -0.67 -6.48 8.45
N ASP A 74 -0.91 -7.75 8.18
CA ASP A 74 -0.21 -8.87 8.80
C ASP A 74 0.63 -9.57 7.72
N VAL A 75 1.92 -9.82 7.99
CA VAL A 75 2.82 -10.60 7.12
C VAL A 75 3.24 -11.84 7.89
N ASP A 76 3.07 -13.03 7.28
CA ASP A 76 3.33 -14.32 7.93
C ASP A 76 2.69 -14.43 9.31
N THR A 77 1.42 -14.00 9.42
CA THR A 77 0.61 -13.95 10.66
C THR A 77 1.11 -12.98 11.75
N ARG A 78 2.14 -12.18 11.45
CA ARG A 78 2.66 -11.15 12.35
C ARG A 78 2.16 -9.78 11.95
N LYS A 79 1.60 -9.05 12.91
CA LYS A 79 1.17 -7.67 12.71
C LYS A 79 2.35 -6.78 12.33
N GLN A 80 2.29 -6.18 11.14
CA GLN A 80 3.27 -5.23 10.63
C GLN A 80 2.78 -3.78 10.73
N LEU A 81 1.46 -3.59 10.63
CA LEU A 81 0.82 -2.29 10.55
C LEU A 81 -0.58 -2.39 11.15
N ASP A 82 -0.97 -1.34 11.85
CA ASP A 82 -2.31 -1.15 12.40
C ASP A 82 -2.49 0.36 12.64
N GLU A 83 -2.88 1.08 11.59
CA GLU A 83 -2.90 2.55 11.57
C GLU A 83 -4.22 3.06 11.01
N SER A 84 -4.57 4.31 11.34
CA SER A 84 -5.75 4.99 10.82
C SER A 84 -5.42 6.44 10.48
N GLY A 85 -6.03 6.98 9.44
CA GLY A 85 -5.83 8.38 9.05
C GLY A 85 -6.51 8.73 7.74
N ASP A 86 -6.35 9.98 7.35
CA ASP A 86 -6.91 10.50 6.11
C ASP A 86 -5.97 10.21 4.94
N ILE A 87 -6.58 9.81 3.83
CA ILE A 87 -5.91 9.54 2.56
C ILE A 87 -6.50 10.47 1.51
N PHE A 88 -5.66 10.91 0.58
CA PHE A 88 -6.03 11.92 -0.41
C PHE A 88 -5.75 11.39 -1.81
N ARG A 89 -6.48 11.89 -2.82
CA ARG A 89 -6.19 11.50 -4.20
C ARG A 89 -4.76 11.89 -4.64
N ILE A 90 -4.26 13.04 -4.17
CA ILE A 90 -2.91 13.54 -4.48
C ILE A 90 -1.81 12.97 -3.56
N ASN A 91 -2.20 12.40 -2.42
CA ASN A 91 -1.30 11.78 -1.47
C ASN A 91 -1.92 10.45 -1.03
N PRO A 92 -1.83 9.42 -1.89
CA PRO A 92 -2.43 8.14 -1.63
C PRO A 92 -1.68 7.43 -0.51
N TRP A 93 -2.36 6.51 0.15
CA TRP A 93 -1.73 5.71 1.19
C TRP A 93 -0.88 4.62 0.57
N ARG A 94 0.32 4.39 1.11
CA ARG A 94 1.31 3.48 0.54
C ARG A 94 1.89 2.56 1.60
N TYR A 95 2.17 1.34 1.18
CA TYR A 95 2.89 0.36 1.97
C TYR A 95 3.82 -0.45 1.09
N VAL A 96 5.04 -0.66 1.57
CA VAL A 96 6.07 -1.47 0.93
C VAL A 96 6.54 -2.51 1.93
N TYR A 97 6.73 -3.71 1.43
CA TYR A 97 7.39 -4.80 2.13
C TYR A 97 8.44 -5.41 1.23
N VAL A 98 9.64 -5.62 1.77
CA VAL A 98 10.70 -6.40 1.14
C VAL A 98 11.34 -7.28 2.20
N PHE A 99 11.42 -8.59 1.93
CA PHE A 99 11.94 -9.54 2.90
C PHE A 99 13.38 -9.21 3.32
N ASN A 100 13.62 -9.18 4.64
CA ASN A 100 14.91 -8.87 5.26
C ASN A 100 15.53 -7.52 4.83
N GLN A 101 14.73 -6.56 4.38
CA GLN A 101 15.21 -5.22 4.06
C GLN A 101 14.47 -4.17 4.88
N PRO A 102 15.19 -3.23 5.50
CA PRO A 102 14.57 -2.10 6.17
C PRO A 102 14.04 -1.12 5.10
N VAL A 103 12.72 -1.01 5.00
CA VAL A 103 12.03 0.03 4.24
C VAL A 103 11.33 0.98 5.20
N THR A 104 11.20 2.24 4.77
CA THR A 104 10.60 3.32 5.56
C THR A 104 9.13 3.54 5.21
N ARG A 105 8.42 4.26 6.09
CA ARG A 105 7.01 4.63 5.88
C ARG A 105 6.82 5.73 4.83
N SER A 106 7.84 6.56 4.63
CA SER A 106 7.84 7.57 3.57
C SER A 106 8.18 6.86 2.26
N VAL A 107 7.16 6.66 1.42
CA VAL A 107 7.28 5.93 0.17
C VAL A 107 6.98 6.85 -1.01
N GLU A 108 7.93 6.94 -1.93
CA GLU A 108 7.75 7.57 -3.23
C GLU A 108 7.70 6.49 -4.32
N ILE A 109 6.69 6.57 -5.17
CA ILE A 109 6.52 5.63 -6.29
C ILE A 109 6.91 6.35 -7.58
N ILE A 110 7.82 5.71 -8.31
CA ILE A 110 8.28 6.12 -9.64
C ILE A 110 7.74 5.09 -10.63
N ILE A 111 6.93 5.56 -11.58
CA ILE A 111 6.34 4.77 -12.67
C ILE A 111 7.15 4.98 -13.95
#